data_AF-A0A6V7M7U8-F1
#
_entry.id   AF-A0A6V7M7U8-F1
#
_cell.length_a   1.000
_cell.length_b   1.000
_cell.length_c   1.000
_cell.angle_alpha   90.00
_cell.angle_beta   90.00
_cell.angle_gamma   90.00
#
_symmetry.space_group_name_H-M   'P 1'
#
loop_
_entity.id
_entity.type
_entity.pdbx_description
1 polymer ?
#
loop_
_entity_poly.entity_id
_entity_poly.type
_entity_poly.pdbx_seq_one_letter_code
_entity_poly.pdbx_strand_id
1 'polypeptide(L)'
;TKPGNVSARVYAQLLAAYLYDNNLCHAKFLWKRIPSSVKEECPELKQIWSVGQRMWQRDWPAVHTALNYEWSENVRHLMEGLR
;
A
#
# COMPACT_ATOMS: atom_id res chain seq x y z
N THR A 1 -23.62 17.02 -4.14
CA THR A 1 -23.33 15.65 -3.68
C THR A 1 -21.84 15.40 -3.84
N LYS A 2 -21.05 15.42 -2.76
CA LYS A 2 -19.62 15.08 -2.86
C LYS A 2 -19.54 13.60 -3.23
N PRO A 3 -18.79 13.20 -4.29
CA PRO A 3 -18.56 11.78 -4.55
C PRO A 3 -17.99 11.16 -3.27
N GLY A 4 -18.46 9.97 -2.90
CA GLY A 4 -18.05 9.28 -1.67
C GLY A 4 -16.54 9.10 -1.63
N ASN A 5 -15.83 10.04 -1.01
CA ASN A 5 -14.37 10.01 -0.91
C ASN A 5 -14.01 8.94 0.12
N VAL A 6 -13.58 7.78 -0.37
CA VAL A 6 -12.93 6.77 0.45
C VAL A 6 -11.70 7.39 1.09
N SER A 7 -11.54 7.23 2.40
CA SER A 7 -10.42 7.84 3.12
C SER A 7 -9.10 7.20 2.74
N ALA A 8 -7.99 7.96 2.88
CA ALA A 8 -6.65 7.45 2.63
C ALA A 8 -6.34 6.18 3.44
N ARG A 9 -6.89 6.09 4.66
CA ARG A 9 -6.76 4.92 5.55
C ARG A 9 -7.35 3.65 4.92
N VAL A 10 -8.54 3.74 4.33
CA VAL A 10 -9.18 2.59 3.66
C VAL A 10 -8.39 2.19 2.41
N TYR A 11 -7.86 3.15 1.66
CA TYR A 11 -6.98 2.84 0.54
C TYR A 11 -5.68 2.15 0.98
N ALA A 12 -5.09 2.57 2.09
CA ALA A 12 -3.91 1.92 2.65
C ALA A 12 -4.19 0.47 3.03
N GLN A 13 -5.31 0.21 3.73
CA GLN A 13 -5.75 -1.16 4.07
C GLN A 13 -5.95 -2.03 2.84
N LEU A 14 -6.69 -1.53 1.85
CA LEU A 14 -6.99 -2.30 0.64
C LEU A 14 -5.73 -2.56 -0.19
N LEU A 15 -4.82 -1.58 -0.26
CA LEU A 15 -3.55 -1.76 -0.96
C LEU A 15 -2.66 -2.79 -0.25
N ALA A 16 -2.55 -2.71 1.08
CA ALA A 16 -1.80 -3.69 1.88
C ALA A 16 -2.36 -5.11 1.73
N ALA A 17 -3.69 -5.26 1.72
CA ALA A 17 -4.35 -6.55 1.53
C ALA A 17 -4.02 -7.16 0.16
N TYR A 18 -4.04 -6.36 -0.92
CA TYR A 18 -3.62 -6.85 -2.23
C TYR A 18 -2.16 -7.27 -2.30
N LEU A 19 -1.27 -6.60 -1.56
CA LEU A 19 0.13 -7.02 -1.48
C LEU A 19 0.27 -8.33 -0.69
N TYR A 20 -0.43 -8.46 0.44
CA TYR A 20 -0.45 -9.67 1.26
C TYR A 20 -0.91 -10.91 0.48
N ASP A 21 -1.96 -10.77 -0.33
CA ASP A 21 -2.46 -11.84 -1.22
C ASP A 21 -1.60 -12.04 -2.48
N ASN A 22 -0.46 -11.35 -2.60
CA ASN A 22 0.41 -11.33 -3.78
C ASN A 22 -0.32 -10.94 -5.08
N ASN A 23 -1.43 -10.21 -4.99
CA ASN A 23 -2.24 -9.77 -6.12
C ASN A 23 -1.77 -8.41 -6.66
N LEU A 24 -0.53 -8.40 -7.18
CA LEU A 24 0.17 -7.17 -7.55
C LEU A 24 -0.49 -6.41 -8.71
N CYS A 25 -1.21 -7.10 -9.60
CA CYS A 25 -1.97 -6.47 -10.68
C CYS A 25 -3.10 -5.59 -10.12
N HIS A 26 -3.89 -6.13 -9.17
CA HIS A 26 -4.96 -5.38 -8.54
C HIS A 26 -4.41 -4.23 -7.69
N ALA A 27 -3.30 -4.44 -6.98
CA ALA A 27 -2.59 -3.38 -6.27
C ALA A 27 -2.20 -2.21 -7.20
N LYS A 28 -1.64 -2.52 -8.38
CA LYS A 28 -1.26 -1.52 -9.39
C LYS A 28 -2.46 -0.76 -9.96
N PHE A 29 -3.56 -1.45 -10.25
CA PHE A 29 -4.78 -0.79 -10.73
C PHE A 29 -5.39 0.11 -9.65
N LEU A 30 -5.38 -0.34 -8.39
CA LEU A 30 -5.81 0.48 -7.26
C LEU A 30 -4.96 1.74 -7.15
N TRP A 31 -3.63 1.61 -7.15
CA TRP A 31 -2.71 2.76 -7.06
C TRP A 31 -2.96 3.81 -8.15
N LYS A 32 -3.23 3.38 -9.38
CA LYS A 32 -3.57 4.29 -10.48
C LYS A 32 -4.90 5.04 -10.28
N ARG A 33 -5.88 4.40 -9.63
CA ARG A 33 -7.21 4.97 -9.39
C ARG A 33 -7.25 5.98 -8.23
N ILE A 34 -6.35 5.84 -7.25
CA ILE A 34 -6.33 6.73 -6.08
C ILE A 34 -6.00 8.18 -6.53
N PRO A 35 -6.79 9.19 -6.16
CA PRO A 35 -6.52 10.59 -6.46
C PRO A 35 -5.17 11.07 -5.90
N SER A 36 -4.52 12.00 -6.58
CA SER A 36 -3.23 12.56 -6.13
C SER A 36 -3.33 13.22 -4.76
N SER A 37 -4.42 13.94 -4.46
CA SER A 37 -4.65 14.56 -3.15
C SER A 37 -4.57 13.54 -2.00
N VAL A 38 -5.22 12.38 -2.18
CA VAL A 38 -5.22 11.29 -1.17
C VAL A 38 -3.82 10.69 -0.99
N LYS A 39 -3.02 10.58 -2.06
CA LYS A 39 -1.63 10.12 -1.98
C LYS A 39 -0.75 11.11 -1.25
N GLU A 40 -0.99 12.40 -1.41
CA GLU A 40 -0.24 13.48 -0.76
C GLU A 40 -0.57 13.59 0.72
N GLU A 41 -1.83 13.39 1.08
CA GLU A 41 -2.31 13.40 2.48
C GLU A 41 -1.79 12.21 3.31
N CYS A 42 -1.38 11.09 2.68
CA CYS A 42 -1.00 9.87 3.38
C CYS A 42 0.36 9.33 2.94
N PRO A 43 1.44 9.66 3.69
CA PRO A 43 2.78 9.13 3.45
C PRO A 43 2.86 7.60 3.55
N GLU A 44 2.12 6.99 4.50
CA GLU A 44 2.09 5.54 4.67
C GLU A 44 1.55 4.83 3.42
N LEU A 45 0.54 5.38 2.76
CA LEU A 45 -0.01 4.83 1.51
C LEU A 45 1.05 4.81 0.39
N LYS A 46 1.90 5.85 0.30
CA LYS A 46 3.05 5.86 -0.61
C LYS A 46 4.08 4.80 -0.23
N GLN A 47 4.33 4.60 1.06
CA GLN A 47 5.26 3.58 1.55
C GLN A 47 4.77 2.16 1.24
N ILE A 48 3.48 1.87 1.41
CA ILE A 48 2.88 0.57 1.02
C ILE A 48 3.09 0.34 -0.49
N TRP A 49 2.84 1.35 -1.33
CA TRP A 49 3.08 1.21 -2.76
C TRP A 49 4.57 0.99 -3.10
N SER A 50 5.48 1.65 -2.36
CA SER A 50 6.93 1.45 -2.45
C SER A 50 7.31 -0.03 -2.27
N VAL A 51 6.71 -0.72 -1.30
CA VAL A 51 6.88 -2.18 -1.10
C VAL A 51 6.38 -2.94 -2.33
N GLY A 52 5.16 -2.64 -2.80
CA GLY A 52 4.58 -3.28 -3.99
C GLY A 52 5.42 -3.13 -5.26
N GLN A 53 6.08 -1.99 -5.45
CA GLN A 53 6.99 -1.79 -6.59
C GLN A 53 8.20 -2.74 -6.55
N ARG A 54 8.75 -3.00 -5.36
CA ARG A 54 9.89 -3.90 -5.17
C ARG A 54 9.48 -5.36 -5.31
N MET A 55 8.29 -5.72 -4.79
CA MET A 55 7.69 -7.04 -5.03
C MET A 55 7.50 -7.30 -6.53
N TRP A 56 7.03 -6.29 -7.29
CA TRP A 56 6.88 -6.40 -8.74
C TRP A 56 8.21 -6.67 -9.46
N GLN A 57 9.28 -6.04 -9.00
CA GLN A 57 10.64 -6.25 -9.52
C GLN A 57 11.29 -7.54 -9.03
N ARG A 58 10.67 -8.23 -8.06
CA ARG A 58 11.22 -9.40 -7.34
C ARG A 58 12.54 -9.10 -6.61
N ASP A 59 12.73 -7.84 -6.19
CA ASP A 59 13.86 -7.40 -5.38
C ASP A 59 13.54 -7.62 -3.89
N TRP A 60 13.69 -8.85 -3.42
CA TRP A 60 13.36 -9.24 -2.04
C TRP A 60 14.21 -8.52 -0.98
N PRO A 61 15.53 -8.30 -1.16
CA PRO A 61 16.29 -7.46 -0.24
C PRO A 61 15.72 -6.04 -0.11
N ALA A 62 15.32 -5.43 -1.22
CA ALA A 62 14.67 -4.12 -1.18
C ALA A 62 13.27 -4.18 -0.54
N VAL A 63 12.51 -5.26 -0.74
CA VAL A 63 11.21 -5.49 -0.07
C VAL A 63 11.38 -5.47 1.44
N HIS A 64 12.29 -6.27 2.01
CA HIS A 64 12.54 -6.28 3.46
C HIS A 64 12.99 -4.90 3.98
N THR A 65 13.81 -4.20 3.20
CA THR A 65 14.24 -2.83 3.54
C THR A 65 13.06 -1.86 3.57
N ALA A 66 12.15 -1.95 2.59
CA ALA A 66 10.95 -1.11 2.53
C ALA A 66 9.88 -1.47 3.58
N LEU A 67 9.86 -2.73 4.03
CA LEU A 67 9.03 -3.21 5.13
C LEU A 67 9.51 -2.78 6.51
N ASN A 68 10.76 -2.28 6.62
CA ASN A 68 11.29 -1.66 7.82
C ASN A 68 10.74 -0.23 7.99
N TYR A 69 9.45 -0.17 8.28
CA TYR A 69 8.68 1.03 8.52
C TYR A 69 7.77 0.80 9.74
N GLU A 70 7.45 1.87 10.47
CA GLU A 70 6.51 1.81 11.58
C GLU A 70 5.07 1.90 11.06
N TRP A 71 4.40 0.76 10.97
CA TRP A 71 3.07 0.64 10.40
C TRP A 71 1.97 1.00 11.40
N SER A 72 1.03 1.84 10.98
CA SER A 72 -0.17 2.16 11.73
C SER A 72 -1.03 0.91 11.96
N GLU A 73 -1.84 0.94 13.02
CA GLU A 73 -2.61 -0.23 13.47
C GLU A 73 -3.51 -0.81 12.36
N ASN A 74 -4.00 0.03 11.44
CA ASN A 74 -4.88 -0.40 10.35
C ASN A 74 -4.22 -1.35 9.36
N VAL A 75 -2.91 -1.24 9.13
CA VAL A 75 -2.19 -2.03 8.13
C VAL A 75 -1.12 -2.93 8.75
N ARG A 76 -0.78 -2.72 10.02
CA ARG A 76 0.31 -3.43 10.72
C ARG A 76 0.28 -4.93 10.50
N HIS A 77 -0.84 -5.59 10.78
CA HIS A 77 -0.98 -7.05 10.64
C HIS A 77 -0.74 -7.55 9.20
N LEU A 78 -1.16 -6.79 8.18
CA LEU A 78 -0.95 -7.13 6.78
C LEU A 78 0.52 -6.94 6.39
N MET A 79 1.12 -5.83 6.81
CA MET A 79 2.48 -5.46 6.44
C MET A 79 3.54 -6.27 7.20
N GLU A 80 3.28 -6.64 8.45
CA GLU A 80 4.14 -7.57 9.20
C GLU A 80 4.02 -8.99 8.65
N GLY A 81 2.85 -9.39 8.14
CA GLY A 81 2.68 -10.67 7.48
C GLY A 81 3.43 -10.81 6.14
N LEU A 82 3.94 -9.70 5.59
CA LEU A 82 4.80 -9.67 4.39
C LEU A 82 6.29 -9.77 4.71
N ARG A 83 6.69 -9.69 5.99
CA ARG A 83 8.09 -9.70 6.42
C ARG A 83 8.76 -11.06 6.32
#